data_AF-A0AAV0YL27-F1
#
_entry.id   AF-A0AAV0YL27-F1
#
_cell.length_a   1.000
_cell.length_b   1.000
_cell.length_c   1.000
_cell.angle_alpha   90.00
_cell.angle_beta   90.00
_cell.angle_gamma   90.00
#
_symmetry.space_group_name_H-M   'P 1'
#
loop_
_entity.id
_entity.type
_entity.pdbx_description
1 polymer ?
#
loop_
_entity_poly.entity_id
_entity_poly.type
_entity_poly.pdbx_seq_one_letter_code
_entity_poly.pdbx_strand_id
1 'polypeptide(L)'
;MCCSVVEEQWLGRQNRGVKGVPELNRLKFMARLKLIVAGGDGTAGWLLGVVCDLKLSHPPAIATVPLGTGNNLPFAFGWGKKNPGTDQRSVEAFLDQVMKAKEMKIDNWHILMRMRTPKEGSCDPIPPLELPHSLHAFHRVSEADELNMDGYLTFRGGFWNYFSMGMDAQVSYAFHSERKLNPEIFKNQLVNQVRSCLSRKYMCKWLAALLV
;
A
#
# COMPACT_ATOMS: atom_id res chain seq x y z
N MET A 1 -11.50 12.58 2.83
CA MET A 1 -11.95 12.53 1.42
C MET A 1 -11.87 11.08 0.96
N CYS A 2 -12.76 10.61 0.08
CA CYS A 2 -12.61 9.25 -0.46
C CYS A 2 -11.72 9.30 -1.70
N CYS A 3 -10.77 8.39 -1.83
CA CYS A 3 -9.82 8.42 -2.93
C CYS A 3 -10.27 7.47 -4.04
N SER A 4 -10.22 7.95 -5.27
CA SER A 4 -10.45 7.15 -6.47
C SER A 4 -9.15 7.11 -7.27
N VAL A 5 -8.76 5.91 -7.67
CA VAL A 5 -7.58 5.69 -8.49
C VAL A 5 -7.84 6.29 -9.86
N VAL A 6 -6.92 7.14 -10.33
CA VAL A 6 -6.93 7.62 -11.72
C VAL A 6 -5.99 6.78 -12.56
N GLU A 7 -6.46 6.31 -13.70
CA GLU A 7 -5.58 5.98 -14.81
C GLU A 7 -6.18 6.60 -16.09
N GLU A 8 -5.47 7.55 -16.71
CA GLU A 8 -5.95 8.34 -17.85
C GLU A 8 -6.02 7.57 -19.19
N GLN A 9 -5.80 6.25 -19.22
CA GLN A 9 -5.58 5.52 -20.49
C GLN A 9 -6.71 4.57 -20.97
N TRP A 10 -7.93 4.61 -20.43
CA TRP A 10 -8.91 3.54 -20.70
C TRP A 10 -10.20 3.94 -21.43
N LEU A 11 -10.13 4.88 -22.39
CA LEU A 11 -11.13 4.97 -23.47
C LEU A 11 -10.94 3.78 -24.45
N GLY A 12 -11.33 2.56 -24.08
CA GLY A 12 -11.13 1.45 -25.05
C GLY A 12 -11.57 0.02 -24.75
N ARG A 13 -12.23 -0.33 -23.63
CA ARG A 13 -12.75 -1.71 -23.46
C ARG A 13 -14.19 -1.76 -22.98
N GLN A 14 -15.06 -2.18 -23.90
CA GLN A 14 -16.44 -2.60 -23.67
C GLN A 14 -16.49 -3.83 -22.75
N ASN A 15 -17.29 -3.74 -21.70
CA ASN A 15 -17.53 -4.79 -20.71
C ASN A 15 -18.15 -6.04 -21.35
N ARG A 16 -17.59 -7.22 -21.09
CA ARG A 16 -18.28 -8.50 -21.33
C ARG A 16 -19.32 -8.69 -20.22
N GLY A 17 -20.59 -8.60 -20.60
CA GLY A 17 -21.73 -8.58 -19.69
C GLY A 17 -21.98 -9.93 -18.98
N VAL A 18 -22.16 -9.86 -17.66
CA VAL A 18 -22.83 -10.90 -16.87
C VAL A 18 -24.33 -10.60 -16.92
N LYS A 19 -25.11 -11.47 -17.57
CA LYS A 19 -26.57 -11.34 -17.73
C LYS A 19 -27.27 -11.63 -16.39
N GLY A 20 -28.17 -10.74 -15.94
CA GLY A 20 -29.10 -11.06 -14.83
C GLY A 20 -29.62 -9.93 -13.94
N VAL A 21 -29.14 -8.68 -14.05
CA VAL A 21 -29.66 -7.52 -13.29
C VAL A 21 -29.91 -6.37 -14.28
N PRO A 22 -30.99 -5.56 -14.15
CA PRO A 22 -31.21 -4.42 -15.02
C PRO A 22 -29.95 -3.54 -15.03
N GLU A 23 -29.29 -3.46 -16.18
CA GLU A 23 -27.94 -2.91 -16.33
C GLU A 23 -27.82 -1.50 -15.74
N LEU A 24 -28.90 -0.72 -15.83
CA LEU A 24 -29.02 0.61 -15.26
C LEU A 24 -28.93 0.64 -13.72
N ASN A 25 -29.55 -0.30 -13.01
CA ASN A 25 -29.49 -0.37 -11.55
C ASN A 25 -28.11 -0.82 -11.07
N ARG A 26 -27.46 -1.70 -11.83
CA ARG A 26 -26.11 -2.17 -11.54
C ARG A 26 -25.08 -1.05 -11.72
N LEU A 27 -25.19 -0.27 -12.80
CA LEU A 27 -24.32 0.87 -13.05
C LEU A 27 -24.51 1.97 -11.99
N LYS A 28 -25.76 2.29 -11.63
CA LYS A 28 -26.08 3.24 -10.55
C LYS A 28 -25.54 2.79 -9.19
N PHE A 29 -25.59 1.49 -8.90
CA PHE A 29 -25.03 0.93 -7.68
C PHE A 29 -23.50 1.04 -7.67
N MET A 30 -22.83 0.63 -8.75
CA MET A 30 -21.36 0.71 -8.87
C MET A 30 -20.84 2.14 -8.76
N ALA A 31 -21.57 3.12 -9.34
CA ALA A 31 -21.21 4.54 -9.25
C ALA A 31 -21.34 5.14 -7.84
N ARG A 32 -22.06 4.46 -6.92
CA ARG A 32 -22.25 4.91 -5.52
C ARG A 32 -21.50 4.04 -4.52
N LEU A 33 -20.81 3.00 -4.98
CA LEU A 33 -20.08 2.08 -4.13
C LEU A 33 -18.84 2.76 -3.56
N LYS A 34 -18.74 2.78 -2.23
CA LYS A 34 -17.53 3.19 -1.51
C LYS A 34 -16.97 2.01 -0.73
N LEU A 35 -15.68 1.78 -0.84
CA LEU A 35 -14.96 0.77 -0.07
C LEU A 35 -14.33 1.41 1.16
N ILE A 36 -14.39 0.71 2.30
CA ILE A 36 -13.72 1.13 3.53
C ILE A 36 -12.63 0.12 3.84
N VAL A 37 -11.40 0.62 4.02
CA VAL A 37 -10.24 -0.21 4.41
C VAL A 37 -9.88 0.07 5.84
N ALA A 38 -10.19 -0.88 6.71
CA ALA A 38 -9.78 -0.85 8.11
C ALA A 38 -8.41 -1.51 8.27
N GLY A 39 -7.34 -0.70 8.40
CA GLY A 39 -5.98 -1.25 8.49
C GLY A 39 -4.88 -0.19 8.57
N GLY A 40 -3.65 -0.61 8.27
CA GLY A 40 -2.51 0.31 8.11
C GLY A 40 -2.25 0.66 6.64
N ASP A 41 -1.19 1.43 6.40
CA ASP A 41 -0.79 1.86 5.05
C ASP A 41 -0.59 0.67 4.08
N GLY A 42 -0.07 -0.47 4.56
CA GLY A 42 0.11 -1.67 3.74
C GLY A 42 -1.21 -2.30 3.28
N THR A 43 -2.23 -2.35 4.14
CA THR A 43 -3.57 -2.87 3.79
C THR A 43 -4.25 -1.94 2.79
N ALA A 44 -4.17 -0.63 3.00
CA ALA A 44 -4.70 0.37 2.08
C ALA A 44 -4.00 0.31 0.72
N GLY A 45 -2.66 0.26 0.70
CA GLY A 45 -1.87 0.15 -0.52
C GLY A 45 -2.13 -1.14 -1.29
N TRP A 46 -2.35 -2.27 -0.59
CA TRP A 46 -2.75 -3.52 -1.23
C TRP A 46 -4.10 -3.40 -1.95
N LEU A 47 -5.14 -2.91 -1.27
CA LEU A 47 -6.46 -2.75 -1.91
C LEU A 47 -6.38 -1.78 -3.10
N LEU A 48 -5.63 -0.67 -2.95
CA LEU A 48 -5.41 0.27 -4.04
C LEU A 48 -4.77 -0.41 -5.26
N GLY A 49 -3.76 -1.25 -5.04
CA GLY A 49 -3.16 -2.10 -6.09
C GLY A 49 -4.17 -3.01 -6.76
N VAL A 50 -4.97 -3.75 -5.99
CA VAL A 50 -6.02 -4.63 -6.52
C VAL A 50 -7.04 -3.85 -7.36
N VAL A 51 -7.49 -2.69 -6.90
CA VAL A 51 -8.46 -1.87 -7.65
C VAL A 51 -7.86 -1.35 -8.96
N CYS A 52 -6.56 -1.03 -9.00
CA CYS A 52 -5.86 -0.70 -10.25
C CYS A 52 -5.84 -1.90 -11.20
N ASP A 53 -5.45 -3.07 -10.70
CA ASP A 53 -5.27 -4.28 -11.51
C ASP A 53 -6.59 -4.81 -12.09
N LEU A 54 -7.71 -4.59 -11.40
CA LEU A 54 -9.04 -4.99 -11.87
C LEU A 54 -9.53 -4.19 -13.09
N LYS A 55 -8.93 -3.02 -13.39
CA LYS A 55 -9.26 -2.19 -14.55
C LYS A 55 -10.76 -1.94 -14.72
N LEU A 56 -11.43 -1.62 -13.61
CA LEU A 56 -12.87 -1.35 -13.61
C LEU A 56 -13.16 -0.05 -14.38
N SER A 57 -14.21 -0.06 -15.21
CA SER A 57 -14.68 1.17 -15.90
C SER A 57 -15.03 2.32 -14.94
N HIS A 58 -15.46 1.98 -13.72
CA HIS A 58 -15.80 2.90 -12.65
C HIS A 58 -15.21 2.34 -11.35
N PRO A 59 -13.96 2.66 -11.00
CA PRO A 59 -13.35 2.18 -9.77
C PRO A 59 -14.07 2.79 -8.56
N PRO A 60 -14.43 1.97 -7.54
CA PRO A 60 -15.11 2.49 -6.36
C PRO A 60 -14.18 3.39 -5.55
N ALA A 61 -14.72 4.44 -4.94
CA ALA A 61 -13.95 5.31 -4.07
C ALA A 61 -13.59 4.60 -2.77
N ILE A 62 -12.38 4.83 -2.25
CA ILE A 62 -11.82 4.15 -1.09
C ILE A 62 -11.64 5.13 0.06
N ALA A 63 -12.17 4.78 1.23
CA ALA A 63 -11.91 5.46 2.49
C ALA A 63 -11.02 4.57 3.37
N THR A 64 -10.00 5.15 3.98
CA THR A 64 -9.02 4.41 4.78
C THR A 64 -9.17 4.74 6.26
N VAL A 65 -9.39 3.73 7.09
CA VAL A 65 -9.45 3.88 8.55
C VAL A 65 -8.04 3.74 9.13
N PRO A 66 -7.54 4.73 9.89
CA PRO A 66 -6.20 4.72 10.46
C PRO A 66 -6.05 3.74 11.65
N LEU A 67 -5.90 2.44 11.36
CA LEU A 67 -5.71 1.40 12.38
C LEU A 67 -4.25 0.92 12.52
N GLY A 68 -3.35 1.39 11.66
CA GLY A 68 -1.93 1.06 11.70
C GLY A 68 -1.09 1.98 12.60
N THR A 69 0.22 1.75 12.63
CA THR A 69 1.17 2.59 13.38
C THR A 69 1.51 3.89 12.64
N GLY A 70 1.77 3.83 11.33
CA GLY A 70 2.19 4.99 10.52
C GLY A 70 1.06 5.86 10.00
N ASN A 71 -0.02 5.25 9.49
CA ASN A 71 -1.24 5.88 8.97
C ASN A 71 -1.00 7.12 8.11
N ASN A 72 0.01 7.06 7.25
CA ASN A 72 0.34 8.15 6.35
C ASN A 72 -0.71 8.30 5.24
N LEU A 73 -1.22 7.19 4.71
CA LEU A 73 -2.26 7.20 3.67
C LEU A 73 -3.59 7.79 4.21
N PRO A 74 -4.16 7.29 5.32
CA PRO A 74 -5.32 7.93 5.94
C PRO A 74 -5.12 9.41 6.24
N PHE A 75 -3.93 9.80 6.70
CA PHE A 75 -3.63 11.20 6.96
C PHE A 75 -3.60 12.04 5.68
N ALA A 76 -2.91 11.59 4.64
CA ALA A 76 -2.82 12.27 3.35
C ALA A 76 -4.20 12.43 2.69
N PHE A 77 -5.10 11.45 2.88
CA PHE A 77 -6.46 11.48 2.36
C PHE A 77 -7.45 12.28 3.25
N GLY A 78 -6.96 12.85 4.35
CA GLY A 78 -7.74 13.70 5.26
C GLY A 78 -8.62 12.93 6.26
N TRP A 79 -8.36 11.64 6.50
CA TRP A 79 -9.02 10.83 7.54
C TRP A 79 -8.31 10.91 8.90
N GLY A 80 -7.14 11.56 8.97
CA GLY A 80 -6.36 11.72 10.19
C GLY A 80 -5.44 10.54 10.50
N LYS A 81 -4.66 10.67 11.59
CA LYS A 81 -3.65 9.67 12.00
C LYS A 81 -4.14 8.68 13.06
N LYS A 82 -5.20 9.02 13.78
CA LYS A 82 -5.67 8.26 14.95
C LYS A 82 -6.96 7.52 14.60
N ASN A 83 -7.09 6.32 15.14
CA ASN A 83 -8.33 5.55 15.04
C ASN A 83 -9.53 6.41 15.49
N PRO A 84 -10.60 6.54 14.67
CA PRO A 84 -11.80 7.30 15.02
C PRO A 84 -12.54 6.76 16.26
N GLY A 85 -12.22 5.54 16.70
CA GLY A 85 -12.85 4.87 17.83
C GLY A 85 -13.53 3.58 17.38
N THR A 86 -13.77 2.67 18.31
CA THR A 86 -14.40 1.35 18.05
C THR A 86 -15.77 1.21 18.69
N ASP A 87 -16.23 2.20 19.45
CA ASP A 87 -17.59 2.23 19.97
C ASP A 87 -18.60 2.55 18.86
N GLN A 88 -19.86 2.17 19.09
CA GLN A 88 -20.93 2.30 18.09
C GLN A 88 -21.08 3.74 17.57
N ARG A 89 -21.02 4.74 18.45
CA ARG A 89 -21.20 6.14 18.05
C ARG A 89 -20.07 6.61 17.14
N SER A 90 -18.84 6.23 17.46
CA SER A 90 -17.66 6.54 16.64
C SER A 90 -17.75 5.89 15.25
N VAL A 91 -18.18 4.62 15.19
CA VAL A 91 -18.35 3.90 13.92
C VAL A 91 -19.45 4.54 13.07
N GLU A 92 -20.62 4.82 13.65
CA GLU A 92 -21.74 5.49 12.96
C GLU A 92 -21.33 6.88 12.43
N ALA A 93 -20.64 7.67 13.24
CA ALA A 93 -20.13 8.98 12.84
C ALA A 93 -19.10 8.88 11.71
N PHE A 94 -18.22 7.87 11.73
CA PHE A 94 -17.27 7.64 10.64
C PHE A 94 -17.98 7.23 9.35
N LEU A 95 -18.99 6.35 9.42
CA LEU A 95 -19.78 5.95 8.25
C LEU A 95 -20.52 7.15 7.63
N ASP A 96 -21.10 8.02 8.45
CA ASP A 96 -21.74 9.26 7.97
C ASP A 96 -20.74 10.19 7.26
N GLN A 97 -19.51 10.30 7.80
CA GLN A 97 -18.42 11.04 7.14
C GLN A 97 -18.04 10.41 5.79
N VAL A 98 -17.92 9.08 5.69
CA VAL A 98 -17.63 8.38 4.42
C VAL A 98 -18.73 8.61 3.40
N MET A 99 -20.00 8.58 3.83
CA MET A 99 -21.14 8.85 2.94
C MET A 99 -21.08 10.27 2.35
N LYS A 100 -20.78 11.26 3.19
CA LYS A 100 -20.70 12.69 2.81
C LYS A 100 -19.37 13.10 2.17
N ALA A 101 -18.33 12.28 2.30
CA ALA A 101 -16.99 12.63 1.82
C ALA A 101 -16.96 12.79 0.30
N LYS A 102 -16.35 13.90 -0.14
CA LYS A 102 -16.04 14.17 -1.55
C LYS A 102 -14.99 13.19 -2.04
N GLU A 103 -15.16 12.76 -3.29
CA GLU A 103 -14.18 11.96 -4.00
C GLU A 103 -13.02 12.82 -4.50
N MET A 104 -11.82 12.27 -4.40
CA MET A 104 -10.61 12.89 -4.92
C MET A 104 -9.83 11.88 -5.75
N LYS A 105 -9.25 12.40 -6.82
CA LYS A 105 -8.32 11.68 -7.67
C LYS A 105 -6.96 11.59 -6.99
N ILE A 106 -6.34 10.41 -7.04
CA ILE A 106 -4.98 10.21 -6.51
C ILE A 106 -4.08 9.64 -7.59
N ASP A 107 -2.81 10.06 -7.53
CA ASP A 107 -1.75 9.52 -8.35
C ASP A 107 -1.13 8.29 -7.69
N ASN A 108 -0.48 7.46 -8.49
CA ASN A 108 0.37 6.38 -8.01
C ASN A 108 1.73 6.44 -8.73
N TRP A 109 2.76 5.92 -8.07
CA TRP A 109 4.06 5.72 -8.68
C TRP A 109 4.22 4.25 -9.04
N HIS A 110 4.48 3.98 -10.31
CA HIS A 110 4.79 2.65 -10.79
C HIS A 110 6.30 2.45 -10.81
N ILE A 111 6.83 1.62 -9.90
CA ILE A 111 8.27 1.37 -9.82
C ILE A 111 8.59 0.04 -10.49
N LEU A 112 9.63 0.07 -11.32
CA LEU A 112 10.29 -1.10 -11.88
C LEU A 112 11.69 -1.22 -11.26
N MET A 113 11.96 -2.32 -10.59
CA MET A 113 13.24 -2.59 -9.93
C MET A 113 13.89 -3.82 -10.55
N ARG A 114 15.18 -3.73 -10.86
CA ARG A 114 15.98 -4.86 -11.34
C ARG A 114 17.10 -5.13 -10.36
N MET A 115 17.17 -6.36 -9.86
CA MET A 115 18.18 -6.80 -8.91
C MET A 115 19.01 -7.92 -9.53
N ARG A 116 20.33 -7.86 -9.42
CA ARG A 116 21.19 -8.96 -9.88
C ARG A 116 20.86 -10.23 -9.09
N THR A 117 20.64 -11.33 -9.80
CA THR A 117 20.56 -12.64 -9.18
C THR A 117 21.93 -12.97 -8.59
N PRO A 118 22.04 -13.25 -7.27
CA PRO A 118 23.32 -13.64 -6.69
C PRO A 118 23.83 -14.91 -7.37
N LYS A 119 25.04 -14.87 -7.96
CA LYS A 119 25.65 -16.01 -8.67
C LYS A 119 26.62 -16.85 -7.81
N GLU A 120 26.68 -16.57 -6.51
CA GLU A 120 27.53 -17.13 -5.42
C GLU A 120 28.20 -15.97 -4.66
N GLY A 121 28.10 -15.98 -3.32
CA GLY A 121 28.64 -14.93 -2.44
C GLY A 121 27.84 -14.78 -1.15
N SER A 122 28.47 -14.21 -0.11
CA SER A 122 28.00 -14.07 1.29
C SER A 122 26.79 -13.17 1.51
N CYS A 123 26.01 -12.87 0.47
CA CYS A 123 24.71 -12.28 0.68
C CYS A 123 23.84 -13.40 1.26
N ASP A 124 23.48 -13.29 2.54
CA ASP A 124 22.54 -14.20 3.20
C ASP A 124 21.43 -14.56 2.21
N PRO A 125 21.09 -15.86 2.07
CA PRO A 125 20.14 -16.30 1.07
C PRO A 125 18.91 -15.42 1.18
N ILE A 126 18.56 -14.75 0.08
CA ILE A 126 17.39 -13.89 0.01
C ILE A 126 16.23 -14.75 0.56
N PRO A 127 15.72 -14.46 1.77
CA PRO A 127 14.68 -15.30 2.36
C PRO A 127 13.52 -15.36 1.36
N PRO A 128 12.72 -16.45 1.33
CA PRO A 128 11.59 -16.57 0.40
C PRO A 128 10.85 -15.25 0.40
N LEU A 129 10.91 -14.55 -0.74
CA LEU A 129 10.66 -13.13 -0.79
C LEU A 129 9.17 -12.94 -0.48
N GLU A 130 8.81 -12.73 0.80
CA GLU A 130 7.50 -12.20 1.18
C GLU A 130 7.48 -10.77 0.67
N LEU A 131 7.29 -10.64 -0.64
CA LEU A 131 7.14 -9.36 -1.26
C LEU A 131 5.98 -8.66 -0.58
N PRO A 132 6.13 -7.37 -0.26
CA PRO A 132 4.99 -6.55 0.11
C PRO A 132 3.90 -6.76 -0.94
N HIS A 133 2.63 -6.84 -0.52
CA HIS A 133 1.51 -7.05 -1.43
C HIS A 133 1.42 -6.03 -2.58
N SER A 134 2.10 -4.88 -2.45
CA SER A 134 2.21 -3.83 -3.45
C SER A 134 3.30 -4.10 -4.52
N LEU A 135 4.16 -5.10 -4.31
CA LEU A 135 5.23 -5.52 -5.20
C LEU A 135 4.98 -6.94 -5.68
N HIS A 136 5.05 -7.15 -6.98
CA HIS A 136 4.92 -8.46 -7.60
C HIS A 136 6.24 -8.84 -8.27
N ALA A 137 6.72 -10.06 -7.98
CA ALA A 137 7.82 -10.67 -8.73
C ALA A 137 7.33 -10.90 -10.15
N PHE A 138 7.96 -10.24 -11.10
CA PHE A 138 7.52 -10.21 -12.47
C PHE A 138 8.11 -11.42 -13.22
N HIS A 139 7.55 -12.62 -13.00
CA HIS A 139 7.90 -13.82 -13.79
C HIS A 139 7.21 -13.87 -15.16
N ARG A 140 6.42 -12.84 -15.52
CA ARG A 140 5.63 -12.77 -16.77
C ARG A 140 6.08 -11.62 -17.66
N VAL A 141 7.38 -11.48 -17.88
CA VAL A 141 7.83 -10.79 -19.08
C VAL A 141 7.74 -11.78 -20.24
N SER A 142 7.16 -11.37 -21.37
CA SER A 142 7.38 -12.09 -22.63
C SER A 142 8.89 -12.11 -22.88
N GLU A 143 9.47 -13.21 -23.37
CA GLU A 143 10.89 -13.24 -23.77
C GLU A 143 11.26 -12.12 -24.77
N ALA A 144 10.25 -11.52 -25.42
CA ALA A 144 10.38 -10.43 -26.37
C ALA A 144 10.42 -9.01 -25.77
N ASP A 145 10.38 -8.82 -24.45
CA ASP A 145 10.57 -7.48 -23.87
C ASP A 145 12.06 -7.15 -23.85
N GLU A 146 12.43 -6.06 -24.54
CA GLU A 146 13.81 -5.54 -24.63
C GLU A 146 14.45 -5.28 -23.26
N LEU A 147 13.63 -5.18 -22.22
CA LEU A 147 14.03 -4.89 -20.85
C LEU A 147 14.35 -6.13 -20.01
N ASN A 148 14.12 -7.34 -20.53
CA ASN A 148 14.46 -8.59 -19.86
C ASN A 148 15.98 -8.81 -19.94
N MET A 149 16.65 -8.85 -18.79
CA MET A 149 18.11 -8.95 -18.69
C MET A 149 18.49 -10.26 -17.99
N ASP A 150 19.27 -11.09 -18.67
CA ASP A 150 19.77 -12.34 -18.11
C ASP A 150 20.54 -12.12 -16.80
N GLY A 151 20.21 -12.92 -15.79
CA GLY A 151 20.84 -12.83 -14.46
C GLY A 151 20.31 -11.68 -13.58
N TYR A 152 19.14 -11.12 -13.88
CA TYR A 152 18.44 -10.17 -13.03
C TYR A 152 17.01 -10.62 -12.71
N LEU A 153 16.57 -10.35 -11.47
CA LEU A 153 15.18 -10.41 -11.05
C LEU A 153 14.52 -9.05 -11.21
N THR A 154 13.35 -9.03 -11.86
CA THR A 154 12.56 -7.80 -12.05
C THR A 154 11.34 -7.80 -11.13
N PHE A 155 11.19 -6.71 -10.38
CA PHE A 155 10.05 -6.45 -9.50
C PHE A 155 9.30 -5.22 -9.99
N ARG A 156 7.98 -5.29 -9.91
CA ARG A 156 7.09 -4.21 -10.32
C ARG A 156 6.04 -3.97 -9.25
N GLY A 157 5.75 -2.72 -8.93
CA GLY A 157 4.75 -2.40 -7.93
C GLY A 157 4.26 -0.96 -7.95
N GLY A 158 3.03 -0.78 -7.48
CA GLY A 158 2.39 0.52 -7.29
C GLY A 158 2.63 1.06 -5.88
N PHE A 159 2.98 2.33 -5.79
CA PHE A 159 3.22 3.03 -4.52
C PHE A 159 2.37 4.30 -4.44
N TRP A 160 1.72 4.52 -3.30
CA TRP A 160 0.82 5.66 -3.07
C TRP A 160 1.32 6.66 -2.01
N ASN A 161 2.50 6.40 -1.44
CA ASN A 161 3.01 7.21 -0.35
C ASN A 161 4.52 7.44 -0.48
N TYR A 162 5.33 6.39 -0.33
CA TYR A 162 6.78 6.48 -0.50
C TYR A 162 7.36 5.15 -0.94
N PHE A 163 8.54 5.23 -1.55
CA PHE A 163 9.47 4.13 -1.76
C PHE A 163 10.81 4.56 -1.16
N SER A 164 11.44 3.70 -0.37
CA SER A 164 12.75 3.98 0.24
C SER A 164 13.73 2.83 0.04
N MET A 165 15.02 3.19 -0.03
CA MET A 165 16.14 2.27 -0.16
C MET A 165 17.30 2.73 0.73
N GLY A 166 18.24 1.83 1.02
CA GLY A 166 19.37 2.13 1.91
C GLY A 166 18.96 2.17 3.38
N MET A 167 19.51 3.12 4.14
CA MET A 167 19.42 3.13 5.60
C MET A 167 18.00 3.29 6.14
N ASP A 168 17.19 4.17 5.54
CA ASP A 168 15.79 4.34 5.97
C ASP A 168 14.98 3.05 5.80
N ALA A 169 15.23 2.32 4.71
CA ALA A 169 14.62 1.02 4.45
C ALA A 169 15.12 -0.03 5.45
N GLN A 170 16.42 -0.05 5.78
CA GLN A 170 17.00 -0.98 6.75
C GLN A 170 16.41 -0.76 8.16
N VAL A 171 16.30 0.48 8.61
CA VAL A 171 15.69 0.80 9.92
C VAL A 171 14.22 0.39 9.94
N SER A 172 13.48 0.69 8.87
CA SER A 172 12.06 0.33 8.75
C SER A 172 11.88 -1.20 8.72
N TYR A 173 12.78 -1.93 8.07
CA TYR A 173 12.80 -3.39 8.04
C TYR A 173 13.11 -4.00 9.41
N ALA A 174 14.11 -3.48 10.12
CA ALA A 174 14.46 -3.93 11.46
C ALA A 174 13.28 -3.76 12.43
N PHE A 175 12.65 -2.58 12.43
CA PHE A 175 11.45 -2.32 13.23
C PHE A 175 10.29 -3.25 12.87
N HIS A 176 10.06 -3.50 11.57
CA HIS A 176 9.02 -4.42 11.12
C HIS A 176 9.27 -5.85 11.59
N SER A 177 10.53 -6.30 11.51
CA SER A 177 10.96 -7.64 11.93
C SER A 177 10.81 -7.82 13.44
N GLU A 178 11.24 -6.84 14.23
CA GLU A 178 11.07 -6.84 15.69
C GLU A 178 9.58 -6.92 16.08
N ARG A 179 8.73 -6.20 15.34
CA ARG A 179 7.27 -6.23 15.52
C ARG A 179 6.65 -7.59 15.18
N LYS A 180 7.13 -8.26 14.13
CA LYS A 180 6.70 -9.62 13.78
C LYS A 180 7.13 -10.64 14.84
N LEU A 181 8.32 -10.46 15.42
CA LEU A 181 8.87 -11.36 16.44
C LEU A 181 8.22 -11.21 17.81
N ASN A 182 7.81 -9.99 18.19
CA ASN A 182 7.32 -9.68 19.56
C ASN A 182 5.94 -9.01 19.56
N PRO A 183 4.90 -9.60 18.94
CA PRO A 183 3.61 -8.93 18.72
C PRO A 183 2.95 -8.43 20.02
N GLU A 184 3.24 -9.06 21.15
CA GLU A 184 2.75 -8.68 22.48
C GLU A 184 3.22 -7.30 22.95
N ILE A 185 4.40 -6.85 22.49
CA ILE A 185 4.98 -5.55 22.82
C ILE A 185 4.37 -4.44 21.95
N PHE A 186 3.89 -4.79 20.76
CA PHE A 186 3.46 -3.82 19.74
C PHE A 186 1.94 -3.62 19.65
N LYS A 187 1.23 -3.68 20.78
CA LYS A 187 -0.24 -3.56 20.83
C LYS A 187 -0.77 -2.12 20.69
N ASN A 188 0.04 -1.11 21.02
CA ASN A 188 -0.43 0.27 21.12
C ASN A 188 0.22 1.16 20.05
N GLN A 189 -0.62 1.88 19.30
CA GLN A 189 -0.20 2.77 18.22
C GLN A 189 0.83 3.82 18.67
N LEU A 190 0.60 4.48 19.80
CA LEU A 190 1.50 5.52 20.34
C LEU A 190 2.86 4.93 20.75
N VAL A 191 2.84 3.80 21.45
CA VAL A 191 4.06 3.10 21.87
C VAL A 191 4.87 2.67 20.64
N ASN A 192 4.20 2.15 19.62
CA ASN A 192 4.83 1.74 18.37
C ASN A 192 5.45 2.94 17.63
N GLN A 193 4.78 4.09 17.61
CA GLN A 193 5.31 5.32 17.01
C GLN A 193 6.57 5.82 17.75
N VAL A 194 6.55 5.81 19.08
CA VAL A 194 7.72 6.21 19.90
C VAL A 194 8.89 5.26 19.66
N ARG A 195 8.66 3.94 19.69
CA ARG A 195 9.70 2.93 19.42
C ARG A 195 10.28 3.09 18.02
N SER A 196 9.44 3.25 17.00
CA SER A 196 9.90 3.50 15.62
C SER A 196 10.77 4.76 15.53
N CYS A 197 10.42 5.83 16.24
CA CYS A 197 11.19 7.07 16.26
C CYS A 197 12.55 6.91 16.98
N LEU A 198 12.57 6.16 18.09
CA LEU A 198 13.79 5.84 18.82
C LEU A 198 14.75 5.00 17.95
N SER A 199 14.27 3.93 17.31
CA SER A 199 15.10 3.10 16.43
C SER A 199 15.76 3.92 15.31
N ARG A 200 15.02 4.87 14.71
CA ARG A 200 15.57 5.83 13.73
C ARG A 200 16.67 6.71 14.33
N LYS A 201 16.46 7.27 15.52
CA LYS A 201 17.44 8.14 16.18
C LYS A 201 18.71 7.39 16.61
N TYR A 202 18.59 6.19 17.19
CA TYR A 202 19.75 5.42 17.65
C TYR A 202 20.63 4.97 16.48
N MET A 203 20.04 4.52 15.38
CA MET A 203 20.80 4.13 14.18
C MET A 203 21.48 5.32 13.51
N CYS A 204 20.81 6.47 13.38
CA CYS A 204 21.45 7.68 12.84
C CYS A 204 22.64 8.15 13.71
N LYS A 205 22.53 8.05 15.03
CA LYS A 205 23.64 8.36 15.95
C LYS A 205 24.79 7.36 15.83
N TRP A 206 24.49 6.06 15.74
CA TRP A 206 25.50 5.01 15.54
C TRP A 206 26.29 5.21 14.24
N LEU A 207 25.61 5.58 13.17
CA LEU A 207 26.27 5.82 11.88
C LEU A 207 27.08 7.11 11.85
N ALA A 208 26.60 8.18 12.50
CA ALA A 208 27.40 9.39 12.68
C ALA A 208 28.68 9.11 13.47
N ALA A 209 28.67 8.15 14.40
CA ALA A 209 29.86 7.73 15.16
C ALA A 209 30.81 6.80 14.37
N LEU A 210 30.33 6.14 13.31
CA LEU A 210 31.15 5.30 12.42
C LEU A 210 31.80 6.06 11.26
N LEU A 211 31.34 7.29 11.00
CA LEU A 211 31.80 8.17 9.92
C LEU A 211 32.77 9.26 10.39
N VAL A 212 33.21 9.22 11.65
CA VAL A 212 34.21 10.13 12.26
C VAL A 212 35.44 9.33 12.66
#